data_AF-D8PY49-F1
#
_entry.id   AF-D8PY49-F1
#
_cell.length_a   1.000
_cell.length_b   1.000
_cell.length_c   1.000
_cell.angle_alpha   90.00
_cell.angle_beta   90.00
_cell.angle_gamma   90.00
#
_symmetry.space_group_name_H-M   'P 1'
#
loop_
_entity.id
_entity.type
_entity.pdbx_description
1 polymer ?
#
loop_
_entity_poly.entity_id
_entity_poly.type
_entity_poly.pdbx_seq_one_letter_code
_entity_poly.pdbx_strand_id
1 'polypeptide(L)' 'TIRVYKRYSEFAALDHELRQTLPMAARAHVPPLPPANALARFRPRFLASRRAQLEAWLMRVLLHPDIGGTRAVREWM' A
#
# COMPACT_ATOMS: atom_id res chain seq x y z
N THR A 1 -13.22 9.99 3.85
CA THR A 1 -11.91 9.51 4.36
C THR A 1 -11.99 8.02 4.59
N ILE A 2 -11.30 7.21 3.78
CA ILE A 2 -11.27 5.75 3.94
C ILE A 2 -10.32 5.47 5.12
N ARG A 3 -10.84 4.88 6.20
CA ARG A 3 -10.05 4.55 7.41
C ARG A 3 -9.87 3.04 7.48
N VAL A 4 -8.69 2.56 7.07
CA VAL A 4 -8.33 1.14 7.13
C VAL A 4 -7.46 0.89 8.36
N TYR A 5 -7.90 0.00 9.25
CA TYR A 5 -7.18 -0.39 10.48
C TYR A 5 -6.33 -1.64 10.23
N LYS A 6 -5.29 -1.52 9.40
CA LYS A 6 -4.41 -2.63 9.02
C LYS A 6 -2.96 -2.39 9.46
N ARG A 7 -2.24 -3.46 9.75
CA ARG A 7 -0.79 -3.42 10.07
C ARG A 7 0.02 -3.18 8.80
N TYR A 8 1.20 -2.58 8.93
CA TYR A 8 2.13 -2.39 7.79
C TYR A 8 2.39 -3.69 7.02
N SER A 9 2.48 -4.83 7.70
CA SER A 9 2.67 -6.15 7.07
C SER A 9 1.54 -6.51 6.09
N GLU A 10 0.32 -6.07 6.34
CA GLU A 10 -0.82 -6.32 5.45
C GLU A 10 -0.77 -5.43 4.19
N PHE A 11 -0.20 -4.23 4.29
CA PHE A 11 0.10 -3.40 3.11
C PHE A 11 1.22 -4.01 2.27
N ALA A 12 2.26 -4.54 2.92
CA ALA A 12 3.35 -5.23 2.23
C ALA A 12 2.88 -6.52 1.54
N ALA A 13 1.97 -7.27 2.16
CA ALA A 13 1.34 -8.43 1.54
C ALA A 13 0.53 -8.04 0.30
N LEU A 14 -0.26 -6.96 0.38
CA LEU A 14 -1.02 -6.45 -0.77
C LEU A 14 -0.10 -5.99 -1.91
N ASP A 15 0.96 -5.23 -1.63
CA ASP A 15 1.92 -4.81 -2.68
C ASP A 15 2.58 -6.02 -3.36
N HIS A 16 2.92 -7.05 -2.58
CA HIS A 16 3.46 -8.29 -3.13
C HIS A 16 2.44 -9.01 -4.03
N GLU A 17 1.22 -9.18 -3.56
CA GLU A 17 0.14 -9.82 -4.31
C GLU A 17 -0.18 -9.05 -5.60
N LEU A 18 -0.25 -7.71 -5.53
CA LEU A 18 -0.43 -6.85 -6.69
C LEU A 18 0.69 -7.04 -7.71
N ARG A 19 1.95 -7.08 -7.28
CA ARG A 19 3.09 -7.30 -8.19
C ARG A 19 3.07 -8.68 -8.85
N GLN A 20 2.54 -9.69 -8.16
CA GLN A 20 2.43 -11.05 -8.70
C GLN A 20 1.24 -11.23 -9.64
N THR A 21 0.09 -10.64 -9.30
CA THR A 21 -1.17 -10.82 -10.02
C THR A 21 -1.36 -9.84 -11.18
N LEU A 22 -0.76 -8.65 -11.11
CA LEU A 22 -0.92 -7.64 -12.15
C LEU A 22 -0.13 -8.00 -13.43
N PRO A 23 -0.68 -7.66 -14.61
CA PRO A 23 0.05 -7.65 -15.86
C PRO A 23 1.27 -6.72 -15.81
N MET A 24 2.29 -7.01 -16.61
CA MET A 24 3.56 -6.27 -16.59
C MET A 24 3.38 -4.75 -16.84
N ALA A 25 2.41 -4.37 -17.68
CA ALA A 25 2.04 -2.97 -17.91
C ALA A 25 1.49 -2.28 -16.66
N ALA A 26 0.61 -2.94 -15.90
CA ALA A 26 0.03 -2.40 -14.68
C ALA A 26 1.01 -2.37 -13.49
N ARG A 27 2.00 -3.29 -13.45
CA ARG A 27 3.03 -3.31 -12.39
C ARG A 27 3.86 -2.03 -12.33
N ALA A 28 4.11 -1.40 -13.48
CA ALA A 28 4.84 -0.13 -13.55
C ALA A 28 4.09 1.02 -12.85
N HIS A 29 2.77 0.91 -12.73
CA HIS A 29 1.92 1.91 -12.09
C HIS A 29 1.74 1.68 -10.58
N VAL A 30 2.23 0.54 -10.03
CA VAL A 30 2.16 0.27 -8.60
C VAL A 30 3.19 1.16 -7.86
N PRO A 31 2.74 2.07 -6.98
CA PRO A 31 3.66 2.93 -6.25
C PRO A 31 4.55 2.10 -5.31
N PRO A 32 5.81 2.51 -5.07
CA PRO A 32 6.69 1.81 -4.14
C PRO A 32 6.17 1.93 -2.71
N LEU A 33 6.20 0.82 -1.96
CA LEU A 33 5.84 0.81 -0.55
C LEU A 33 6.90 1.58 0.27
N PRO A 34 6.53 2.46 1.21
CA PRO A 34 7.50 3.14 2.07
C PRO A 34 8.35 2.13 2.86
N PRO A 35 9.67 2.33 2.95
CA PRO A 35 10.57 1.34 3.53
C PRO A 35 10.25 1.06 5.01
N ALA A 36 10.34 -0.22 5.36
CA ALA A 36 10.34 -0.67 6.74
C ALA A 36 11.65 -0.26 7.42
N ASN A 37 11.84 1.02 7.76
CA ASN A 37 12.99 1.43 8.58
C ASN A 37 12.83 0.83 9.99
N ALA A 38 13.39 -0.36 10.20
CA ALA A 38 13.37 -1.09 11.47
C ALA A 38 14.03 -0.29 12.60
N LEU A 39 15.02 0.54 12.26
CA LEU A 39 15.75 1.41 13.20
C LEU A 39 14.92 2.60 13.72
N ALA A 40 13.88 3.04 12.98
CA ALA A 40 13.05 4.19 13.36
C ALA A 40 11.71 3.80 14.01
N ARG A 41 11.49 2.49 14.27
CA ARG A 41 10.19 1.92 14.70
C ARG A 41 9.59 2.54 15.96
N PHE A 42 10.40 3.19 16.80
CA PHE A 42 9.98 3.79 18.07
C PHE A 42 9.82 5.31 18.04
N ARG A 43 10.08 5.98 16.92
CA ARG A 43 9.92 7.44 16.84
C ARG A 43 8.47 7.80 16.49
N PRO A 44 7.73 8.53 17.33
CA PRO A 44 6.32 8.87 17.05
C PRO A 44 6.14 9.71 15.78
N ARG A 45 7.09 10.61 15.47
CA ARG A 45 7.13 11.35 14.20
C ARG A 45 7.22 10.43 12.98
N PHE A 46 7.95 9.32 13.10
CA PHE A 46 8.11 8.34 12.03
C PHE A 46 6.84 7.51 11.82
N LEU A 47 6.12 7.15 12.90
CA LEU A 47 4.83 6.46 12.81
C LEU A 47 3.76 7.33 12.13
N ALA A 48 3.68 8.63 12.47
CA ALA A 48 2.75 9.56 11.84
C ALA A 48 3.08 9.77 10.35
N SER A 49 4.35 9.98 10.01
CA SER A 49 4.79 10.12 8.62
C SER A 49 4.55 8.85 7.81
N ARG A 50 4.84 7.67 8.39
CA ARG A 50 4.56 6.37 7.76
C ARG A 50 3.06 6.20 7.51
N ARG A 51 2.21 6.56 8.46
CA ARG A 51 0.76 6.49 8.28
C ARG A 51 0.30 7.36 7.10
N ALA A 52 0.76 8.61 7.02
CA ALA A 52 0.43 9.50 5.91
C ALA A 52 0.92 8.96 4.56
N GLN A 53 2.13 8.37 4.52
CA GLN A 53 2.68 7.74 3.32
C GLN A 53 1.88 6.50 2.90
N LEU A 54 1.47 5.65 3.85
CA LEU A 54 0.63 4.48 3.57
C LEU A 54 -0.76 4.88 3.09
N GLU A 55 -1.35 5.95 3.65
CA GLU A 55 -2.64 6.48 3.22
C GLU A 55 -2.54 7.01 1.78
N ALA A 56 -1.50 7.79 1.47
CA ALA A 56 -1.23 8.27 0.11
C ALA A 56 -0.96 7.13 -0.88
N TRP A 57 -0.20 6.10 -0.47
CA TRP A 57 0.05 4.90 -1.26
C TRP A 57 -1.26 4.17 -1.58
N LEU A 58 -2.10 3.92 -0.56
CA LEU A 58 -3.38 3.24 -0.72
C LEU A 58 -4.31 4.04 -1.63
N MET A 59 -4.40 5.37 -1.46
CA MET A 59 -5.19 6.21 -2.34
C MET A 59 -4.75 6.09 -3.81
N ARG A 60 -3.45 6.07 -4.08
CA ARG A 60 -2.95 5.88 -5.46
C ARG A 60 -3.32 4.52 -6.04
N VAL A 61 -3.23 3.46 -5.24
CA VAL A 61 -3.62 2.10 -5.65
C VAL A 61 -5.12 2.03 -5.94
N LEU A 62 -5.95 2.60 -5.07
CA LEU A 62 -7.41 2.60 -5.21
C LEU A 62 -7.92 3.48 -6.36
N LEU A 63 -7.27 4.62 -6.62
CA LEU A 63 -7.67 5.55 -7.67
C LEU A 63 -7.24 5.11 -9.07
N HIS A 64 -6.33 4.12 -9.18
CA HIS A 64 -5.88 3.64 -10.47
C HIS A 64 -6.95 2.72 -11.09
N PRO A 65 -7.44 2.98 -12.31
CA PRO A 65 -8.55 2.22 -12.90
C PRO A 65 -8.23 0.72 -13.04
N ASP A 66 -6.99 0.39 -13.44
CA ASP A 66 -6.58 -1.01 -13.64
C ASP A 66 -6.22 -1.75 -12.35
N ILE A 67 -5.92 -1.05 -11.25
CA ILE A 67 -5.41 -1.66 -10.01
C ILE A 67 -6.50 -1.66 -8.94
N GLY A 68 -7.19 -0.54 -8.75
CA GLY A 68 -8.24 -0.38 -7.73
C GLY A 68 -9.42 -1.32 -7.94
N GLY A 69 -9.68 -1.73 -9.19
CA GLY A 69 -10.73 -2.69 -9.53
C GLY A 69 -10.36 -4.15 -9.30
N THR A 70 -9.09 -4.48 -9.03
CA THR A 70 -8.61 -5.86 -8.94
C THR A 70 -9.18 -6.61 -7.75
N ARG A 71 -9.25 -7.93 -7.87
CA ARG A 71 -9.73 -8.83 -6.81
C ARG A 71 -8.91 -8.69 -5.53
N ALA A 72 -7.58 -8.60 -5.63
CA ALA A 72 -6.67 -8.42 -4.50
C ALA A 72 -7.02 -7.17 -3.66
N VAL A 73 -7.27 -6.03 -4.33
CA VAL A 73 -7.64 -4.78 -3.65
C VAL A 73 -9.02 -4.87 -3.01
N ARG A 74 -9.99 -5.49 -3.70
CA ARG A 74 -11.35 -5.68 -3.18
C ARG A 74 -11.42 -6.61 -1.98
N GLU A 75 -10.64 -7.69 -1.97
CA GLU A 75 -10.57 -8.63 -0.85
C GLU A 75 -9.81 -8.05 0.36
N TRP A 76 -8.94 -7.08 0.12
CA TRP A 76 -8.15 -6.42 1.16
C TRP A 76 -8.90 -5.29 1.90
N MET A 77 -9.84 -4.62 1.22
CA MET A 77 -10.64 -3.51 1.74
C MET A 77 -11.58 -3.90 2.89
#